data_AF-A0A419IZD8-F1
#
_entry.id   AF-A0A419IZD8-F1
#
_cell.length_a   1.000
_cell.length_b   1.000
_cell.length_c   1.000
_cell.angle_alpha   90.00
_cell.angle_beta   90.00
_cell.angle_gamma   90.00
#
_symmetry.space_group_name_H-M   'P 1'
#
loop_
_entity.id
_entity.type
_entity.pdbx_description
1 polymer ?
#
loop_
_entity_poly.entity_id
_entity_poly.type
_entity_poly.pdbx_seq_one_letter_code
_entity_poly.pdbx_strand_id
1 'polypeptide(L)'
;MKRLWAPWRMEYILDDNKHDGCLFCNVSDSSRNKINKSRDKKNLILHRGKHCFTIMNRYPYNSGHLMVVPYYHTPTFEGLSDEVLFDLIKTVDNSVRILKEVLKPDGFNMGLNFGKVAGAGMESHMHIHVVPRWTGDTDSMPIIAETRVMPEHLKKTYDKILKYFIE
;
A
#
# COMPACT_ATOMS: atom_id res chain seq x y z
N MET A 1 5.97 -25.18 -27.64
CA MET A 1 4.97 -24.56 -26.74
C MET A 1 5.65 -23.47 -25.93
N LYS A 2 5.16 -22.23 -25.96
CA LYS A 2 5.62 -21.18 -25.04
C LYS A 2 5.07 -21.50 -23.65
N ARG A 3 5.94 -21.72 -22.66
CA ARG A 3 5.52 -21.96 -21.27
C ARG A 3 5.46 -20.61 -20.54
N LEU A 4 4.27 -20.20 -20.12
CA LEU A 4 4.10 -19.02 -19.27
C LEU A 4 4.13 -19.47 -17.81
N TRP A 5 5.17 -19.05 -17.09
CA TRP A 5 5.34 -19.38 -15.68
C TRP A 5 4.76 -18.25 -14.82
N ALA A 6 3.95 -18.60 -13.84
CA ALA A 6 3.41 -17.67 -12.83
C ALA A 6 3.84 -18.10 -11.41
N PRO A 7 5.15 -17.97 -11.05
CA PRO A 7 5.68 -18.52 -9.80
C PRO A 7 5.00 -17.97 -8.53
N TRP A 8 4.46 -16.74 -8.62
CA TRP A 8 3.71 -16.10 -7.53
C TRP A 8 2.39 -16.80 -7.19
N ARG A 9 1.84 -17.62 -8.10
CA ARG A 9 0.52 -18.23 -7.92
C ARG A 9 0.49 -19.23 -6.77
N MET A 10 1.59 -19.96 -6.53
CA MET A 10 1.69 -20.87 -5.38
C MET A 10 1.69 -20.10 -4.05
N GLU A 11 2.32 -18.93 -4.01
CA GLU A 11 2.28 -18.08 -2.80
C GLU A 11 0.86 -17.64 -2.49
N TYR A 12 0.07 -17.27 -3.51
CA TYR A 12 -1.33 -16.89 -3.35
C TYR A 12 -2.22 -18.06 -2.92
N ILE A 13 -2.04 -19.24 -3.52
CA ILE A 13 -2.84 -20.44 -3.17
C ILE A 13 -2.62 -20.86 -1.72
N LEU A 14 -1.40 -20.69 -1.21
CA LEU A 14 -1.01 -21.03 0.16
C LEU A 14 -1.26 -19.88 1.15
N ASP A 15 -1.77 -18.73 0.71
CA ASP A 15 -1.96 -17.54 1.55
C ASP A 15 -3.26 -17.65 2.36
N ASP A 16 -3.20 -18.29 3.53
CA ASP A 16 -4.31 -18.44 4.49
C ASP A 16 -4.61 -17.16 5.30
N ASN A 17 -4.41 -15.97 4.73
CA ASN A 17 -4.58 -14.68 5.42
C ASN A 17 -6.06 -14.35 5.68
N LYS A 18 -6.70 -15.10 6.57
CA LYS A 18 -7.86 -14.65 7.33
C LYS A 18 -7.34 -13.85 8.52
N HIS A 19 -7.50 -12.54 8.46
CA HIS A 19 -7.17 -11.68 9.58
C HIS A 19 -8.42 -11.50 10.45
N ASP A 20 -8.35 -11.95 11.70
CA ASP A 20 -9.32 -11.56 12.71
C ASP A 20 -9.04 -10.12 13.14
N GLY A 21 -10.06 -9.26 13.06
CA GLY A 21 -9.98 -7.85 13.44
C GLY A 21 -9.34 -6.93 12.39
N CYS A 22 -8.78 -5.81 12.83
CA CYS A 22 -8.22 -4.79 11.95
C CYS A 22 -6.81 -5.16 11.48
N LEU A 23 -6.63 -5.31 10.16
CA LEU A 23 -5.34 -5.59 9.54
C LEU A 23 -4.28 -4.55 9.95
N PHE A 24 -4.62 -3.27 9.90
CA PHE A 24 -3.67 -2.19 10.17
C PHE A 24 -3.21 -2.17 11.62
N CYS A 25 -4.12 -2.38 12.57
CA CYS A 25 -3.76 -2.59 13.97
C CYS A 25 -2.83 -3.80 14.13
N ASN A 26 -3.16 -4.94 13.53
CA ASN A 26 -2.36 -6.17 13.66
C ASN A 26 -0.93 -6.01 13.10
N VAL A 27 -0.76 -5.26 12.00
CA VAL A 27 0.57 -4.98 11.44
C VAL A 27 1.30 -3.85 12.18
N SER A 28 0.57 -2.94 12.83
CA SER A 28 1.16 -1.88 13.66
C SER A 28 1.51 -2.36 15.08
N ASP A 29 0.73 -3.28 15.67
CA ASP A 29 0.79 -3.78 17.05
C ASP A 29 1.99 -4.67 17.36
N SER A 30 2.93 -4.77 16.43
CA SER A 30 4.23 -5.42 16.66
C SER A 30 5.09 -4.56 17.60
N SER A 31 4.62 -4.27 18.81
CA SER A 31 5.24 -3.47 19.87
C SER A 31 5.68 -2.05 19.46
N ARG A 32 4.82 -1.05 19.68
CA ARG A 32 5.12 0.42 19.72
C ARG A 32 6.39 0.84 18.97
N ASN A 33 6.27 1.15 17.68
CA ASN A 33 7.33 1.72 16.84
C ASN A 33 8.67 0.96 16.79
N LYS A 34 8.75 -0.30 17.24
CA LYS A 34 9.94 -1.11 17.03
C LYS A 34 9.94 -1.69 15.62
N ILE A 35 10.90 -1.23 14.82
CA ILE A 35 11.18 -1.77 13.50
C ILE A 35 11.56 -3.25 13.64
N ASN A 36 10.77 -4.12 13.01
CA ASN A 36 11.11 -5.53 12.85
C ASN A 36 11.21 -5.81 11.35
N LYS A 37 12.42 -5.69 10.80
CA LYS A 37 12.67 -5.77 9.36
C LYS A 37 12.11 -7.04 8.70
N SER A 38 12.13 -8.17 9.40
CA SER A 38 11.59 -9.43 8.88
C SER A 38 10.06 -9.39 8.76
N ARG A 39 9.38 -8.90 9.81
CA ARG A 39 7.92 -8.78 9.83
C ARG A 39 7.43 -7.65 8.92
N ASP A 40 8.14 -6.53 8.89
CA ASP A 40 7.85 -5.38 8.01
C ASP A 40 7.95 -5.81 6.54
N LYS A 41 8.97 -6.58 6.16
CA LYS A 41 9.07 -7.14 4.80
C LYS A 41 7.92 -8.10 4.48
N LYS A 42 7.51 -8.95 5.42
CA LYS A 42 6.35 -9.86 5.23
C LYS A 42 5.04 -9.08 5.03
N ASN A 43 4.87 -8.00 5.79
CA ASN A 43 3.69 -7.14 5.78
C ASN A 43 3.77 -6.01 4.73
N LEU A 44 4.88 -5.90 3.99
CA LEU A 44 5.13 -4.86 3.00
C LEU A 44 5.13 -3.43 3.56
N ILE A 45 5.56 -3.27 4.82
CA ILE A 45 5.72 -1.96 5.46
C ILE A 45 7.03 -1.34 4.98
N LEU A 46 6.94 -0.15 4.40
CA LEU A 46 8.08 0.60 3.86
C LEU A 46 8.66 1.58 4.87
N HIS A 47 7.81 2.19 5.69
CA HIS A 47 8.21 3.24 6.62
C HIS A 47 7.32 3.28 7.85
N ARG A 48 7.91 3.57 9.01
CA ARG A 48 7.23 3.79 10.29
C ARG A 48 7.62 5.17 10.82
N GLY A 49 6.68 6.11 10.78
CA GLY A 49 6.85 7.48 11.26
C GLY A 49 6.43 7.64 12.73
N LYS A 50 6.16 8.89 13.14
CA LYS A 50 5.74 9.19 14.52
C LYS A 50 4.27 8.82 14.74
N HIS A 51 3.39 9.24 13.83
CA HIS A 51 1.94 9.07 13.96
C HIS A 51 1.32 8.15 12.90
N CYS A 52 2.04 7.87 11.82
CA CYS A 52 1.59 7.01 10.74
C CYS A 52 2.70 6.14 10.15
N PHE A 53 2.31 5.18 9.33
CA PHE A 53 3.23 4.31 8.59
C PHE A 53 2.81 4.19 7.13
N THR A 54 3.77 3.82 6.28
CA THR A 54 3.53 3.57 4.85
C THR A 54 3.67 2.07 4.57
N ILE A 55 2.68 1.51 3.88
CA ILE A 55 2.59 0.09 3.53
C ILE A 55 2.20 -0.06 2.07
N MET A 56 2.72 -1.06 1.36
CA MET A 56 2.25 -1.36 0.00
C MET A 56 0.90 -2.08 0.05
N ASN A 57 0.03 -1.76 -0.91
CA ASN A 57 -1.18 -2.54 -1.09
C ASN A 57 -0.83 -3.93 -1.66
N ARG A 58 -1.32 -4.99 -1.00
CA ARG A 58 -1.12 -6.39 -1.45
C ARG A 58 -1.88 -6.70 -2.74
N TYR A 59 -2.96 -5.96 -3.00
CA TYR A 59 -3.79 -6.03 -4.20
C TYR A 59 -3.75 -4.68 -4.94
N PRO A 60 -2.61 -4.34 -5.55
CA PRO A 60 -2.38 -3.00 -6.07
C PRO A 60 -3.14 -2.75 -7.38
N TYR A 61 -3.79 -1.58 -7.50
CA TYR A 61 -4.19 -1.04 -8.81
C TYR A 61 -3.03 -0.89 -9.80
N ASN A 62 -1.84 -0.48 -9.37
CA ASN A 62 -0.64 -0.37 -10.21
C ASN A 62 0.61 -0.66 -9.37
N SER A 63 1.71 -1.04 -10.02
CA SER A 63 2.99 -1.25 -9.34
C SER A 63 3.39 0.03 -8.58
N GLY A 64 3.65 -0.11 -7.28
CA GLY A 64 3.95 1.03 -6.41
C GLY A 64 2.73 1.66 -5.74
N HIS A 65 1.55 1.03 -5.77
CA HIS A 65 0.41 1.47 -4.96
C HIS A 65 0.73 1.37 -3.47
N LEU A 66 0.80 2.53 -2.81
CA LEU A 66 1.06 2.67 -1.38
C LEU A 66 -0.20 3.09 -0.62
N MET A 67 -0.22 2.80 0.67
CA MET A 67 -1.21 3.28 1.63
C MET A 67 -0.47 3.93 2.80
N VAL A 68 -0.89 5.14 3.18
CA VAL A 68 -0.43 5.83 4.39
C VAL A 68 -1.52 5.72 5.45
N VAL A 69 -1.16 5.18 6.62
CA VAL A 69 -2.12 4.73 7.62
C VAL A 69 -1.74 5.30 8.99
N PRO A 70 -2.66 5.99 9.70
CA PRO A 70 -2.39 6.44 11.07
C PRO A 70 -2.32 5.25 12.02
N TYR A 71 -1.54 5.35 13.08
CA TYR A 71 -1.56 4.35 14.16
C TYR A 71 -2.87 4.38 14.94
N TYR A 72 -3.51 5.55 15.03
CA TYR A 72 -4.81 5.70 15.67
C TYR A 72 -5.88 4.98 14.85
N HIS A 73 -6.60 4.07 15.50
CA HIS A 73 -7.67 3.30 14.87
C HIS A 73 -8.93 4.18 14.76
N THR A 74 -9.19 4.67 13.56
CA THR A 74 -10.39 5.45 13.25
C THR A 74 -10.81 5.23 11.80
N PRO A 75 -12.11 5.14 11.50
CA PRO A 75 -12.60 5.01 10.12
C PRO A 75 -12.54 6.33 9.33
N THR A 76 -12.41 7.47 10.02
CA THR A 76 -12.44 8.82 9.43
C THR A 76 -11.35 9.72 10.01
N PHE A 77 -11.34 11.01 9.69
CA PHE A 77 -10.45 11.96 10.34
C PHE A 77 -10.86 12.30 11.77
N GLU A 78 -12.02 11.84 12.23
CA GLU A 78 -12.51 12.12 13.58
C GLU A 78 -11.57 11.55 14.64
N GLY A 79 -11.28 12.35 15.66
CA GLY A 79 -10.38 12.01 16.76
C GLY A 79 -8.90 12.17 16.45
N LEU A 80 -8.51 12.51 15.21
CA LEU A 80 -7.12 12.84 14.89
C LEU A 80 -6.78 14.26 15.30
N SER A 81 -5.64 14.45 15.96
CA SER A 81 -5.10 15.78 16.23
C SER A 81 -4.45 16.38 14.99
N ASP A 82 -4.27 17.70 14.99
CA ASP A 82 -3.59 18.42 13.90
C ASP A 82 -2.17 17.90 13.65
N GLU A 83 -1.46 17.46 14.70
CA GLU A 83 -0.15 16.81 14.56
C GLU A 83 -0.23 15.52 13.73
N VAL A 84 -1.25 14.69 13.97
CA VAL A 84 -1.44 13.43 13.23
C VAL A 84 -1.84 13.72 11.79
N LEU A 85 -2.73 14.68 11.57
CA LEU A 85 -3.16 15.09 10.23
C LEU A 85 -1.97 15.64 9.42
N PHE A 86 -1.14 16.48 10.05
CA PHE A 86 0.07 17.00 9.42
C PHE A 86 1.06 15.89 9.06
N ASP A 87 1.33 14.97 9.98
CA ASP A 87 2.25 13.84 9.75
C ASP A 87 1.74 12.90 8.64
N LEU A 88 0.43 12.65 8.59
CA LEU A 88 -0.22 11.90 7.51
C LEU A 88 0.04 12.52 6.14
N ILE A 89 -0.27 13.82 5.98
CA ILE A 89 -0.11 14.51 4.70
C ILE A 89 1.38 14.64 4.33
N LYS A 90 2.27 14.89 5.29
CA LYS A 90 3.73 14.90 5.04
C LYS A 90 4.25 13.54 4.60
N THR A 91 3.75 12.46 5.18
CA THR A 91 4.14 11.09 4.80
C THR A 91 3.63 10.73 3.41
N VAL A 92 2.43 11.20 3.05
CA VAL A 92 1.89 11.08 1.69
C VAL A 92 2.74 11.85 0.67
N ASP A 93 3.09 13.10 0.95
CA ASP A 93 3.98 13.93 0.12
C ASP A 93 5.35 13.25 -0.08
N ASN A 94 5.95 12.72 0.98
CA ASN A 94 7.20 11.96 0.91
C ASN A 94 7.06 10.70 0.03
N SER A 95 5.95 9.97 0.17
CA SER A 95 5.66 8.78 -0.64
C SER A 95 5.58 9.12 -2.13
N VAL A 96 4.95 10.24 -2.49
CA VAL A 96 4.89 10.72 -3.89
C VAL A 96 6.29 11.05 -4.41
N ARG A 97 7.11 11.76 -3.62
CA ARG A 97 8.50 12.09 -4.01
C ARG A 97 9.33 10.85 -4.29
N ILE A 98 9.28 9.87 -3.38
CA ILE A 98 10.00 8.60 -3.53
C ILE A 98 9.51 7.86 -4.78
N LEU A 99 8.19 7.74 -5.00
CA LEU A 99 7.67 7.06 -6.18
C LEU A 99 8.06 7.76 -7.49
N LYS A 100 8.13 9.10 -7.51
CA LYS A 100 8.63 9.87 -8.65
C LYS A 100 10.07 9.52 -9.00
N GLU A 101 10.92 9.39 -7.99
CA GLU A 101 12.32 9.04 -8.17
C GLU A 101 12.52 7.59 -8.62
N VAL A 102 11.85 6.65 -7.95
CA VAL A 102 12.07 5.21 -8.13
C VAL A 102 11.39 4.66 -9.38
N LEU A 103 10.14 5.07 -9.64
CA LEU A 103 9.30 4.48 -10.68
C LEU A 103 9.04 5.42 -11.86
N LYS A 104 9.30 6.73 -11.71
CA LYS A 104 9.07 7.74 -12.74
C LYS A 104 7.68 7.69 -13.39
N PRO A 105 6.58 7.70 -12.61
CA PRO A 105 5.23 7.84 -13.14
C PRO A 105 4.97 9.22 -13.75
N ASP A 106 4.03 9.26 -14.70
CA ASP A 106 3.56 10.49 -15.34
C ASP A 106 2.57 11.26 -14.45
N GLY A 107 1.93 10.57 -13.50
CA GLY A 107 0.95 11.18 -12.60
C GLY A 107 0.58 10.29 -11.41
N PHE A 108 -0.37 10.76 -10.59
CA PHE A 108 -0.83 10.05 -9.40
C PHE A 108 -2.34 10.19 -9.22
N ASN A 109 -2.97 9.13 -8.73
CA ASN A 109 -4.25 9.23 -8.03
C ASN A 109 -4.01 9.11 -6.53
N MET A 110 -4.64 9.98 -5.77
CA MET A 110 -4.59 9.97 -4.32
C MET A 110 -5.99 10.13 -3.78
N GLY A 111 -6.31 9.38 -2.72
CA GLY A 111 -7.65 9.40 -2.16
C GLY A 111 -7.81 8.43 -1.01
N LEU A 112 -8.98 8.47 -0.41
CA LEU A 112 -9.40 7.63 0.70
C LEU A 112 -10.90 7.41 0.60
N ASN A 113 -11.36 6.28 1.10
CA ASN A 113 -12.77 5.89 1.05
C ASN A 113 -13.31 5.82 2.48
N PHE A 114 -14.40 6.54 2.76
CA PHE A 114 -15.11 6.48 4.05
C PHE A 114 -16.39 5.68 3.93
N GLY A 115 -16.52 4.66 4.79
CA GLY A 115 -17.66 3.76 4.83
C GLY A 115 -17.66 2.73 3.70
N LYS A 116 -18.38 1.62 3.93
CA LYS A 116 -18.48 0.50 3.00
C LYS A 116 -18.94 0.89 1.59
N VAL A 117 -19.89 1.81 1.47
CA VAL A 117 -20.48 2.22 0.18
C VAL A 117 -19.47 2.96 -0.71
N ALA A 118 -18.49 3.66 -0.11
CA ALA A 118 -17.41 4.29 -0.85
C ALA A 118 -16.33 3.31 -1.32
N GLY A 119 -16.47 2.01 -1.02
CA GLY A 119 -15.49 0.98 -1.39
C GLY A 119 -14.30 0.92 -0.44
N ALA A 120 -14.48 1.27 0.84
CA ALA A 120 -13.44 1.07 1.85
C ALA A 120 -13.18 -0.42 2.07
N GLY A 121 -12.03 -0.92 1.59
CA GLY A 121 -11.61 -2.32 1.78
C GLY A 121 -11.31 -2.68 3.25
N MET A 122 -11.04 -1.67 4.08
CA MET A 122 -10.92 -1.77 5.53
C MET A 122 -11.74 -0.63 6.14
N GLU A 123 -13.02 -0.90 6.42
CA GLU A 123 -13.99 0.14 6.80
C GLU A 123 -13.67 0.80 8.15
N SER A 124 -13.13 0.05 9.11
CA SER A 124 -12.90 0.54 10.47
C SER A 124 -11.61 1.36 10.64
N HIS A 125 -10.74 1.41 9.64
CA HIS A 125 -9.43 2.06 9.77
C HIS A 125 -9.02 2.75 8.47
N MET A 126 -9.02 4.08 8.52
CA MET A 126 -8.73 4.94 7.39
C MET A 126 -7.30 4.75 6.87
N HIS A 127 -7.14 4.97 5.57
CA HIS A 127 -5.86 4.90 4.89
C HIS A 127 -5.92 5.73 3.61
N ILE A 128 -4.84 6.45 3.32
CA ILE A 128 -4.73 7.29 2.13
C ILE A 128 -3.96 6.50 1.07
N HIS A 129 -4.63 6.25 -0.06
CA HIS A 129 -4.02 5.62 -1.22
C HIS A 129 -3.13 6.62 -1.97
N VAL A 130 -1.96 6.13 -2.41
CA VAL A 130 -1.07 6.82 -3.35
C VAL A 130 -0.79 5.85 -4.49
N VAL A 131 -1.39 6.13 -5.65
CA VAL A 131 -1.37 5.24 -6.81
C VAL A 131 -0.63 5.92 -7.96
N PRO A 132 0.58 5.46 -8.33
CA PRO A 132 1.30 6.00 -9.48
C PRO A 132 0.60 5.58 -10.79
N ARG A 133 0.60 6.49 -11.78
CA ARG A 133 -0.07 6.35 -13.07
C ARG A 133 0.91 6.63 -14.21
N TRP A 134 0.72 5.91 -15.31
CA TRP A 134 1.44 6.14 -16.57
C TRP A 134 0.45 6.31 -17.71
N THR A 135 0.88 7.04 -18.73
CA THR A 135 0.15 7.14 -19.99
C THR A 135 -0.01 5.75 -20.59
N GLY A 136 -1.26 5.29 -20.76
CA GLY A 136 -1.55 3.96 -21.30
C GLY A 136 -1.37 2.79 -20.32
N ASP A 137 -1.33 3.04 -19.00
CA ASP A 137 -1.19 1.99 -17.98
C ASP A 137 -2.40 1.05 -17.84
N THR A 138 -3.49 1.37 -18.51
CA THR A 138 -4.70 0.55 -18.59
C THR A 138 -4.90 0.17 -20.04
N ASP A 139 -4.70 -1.10 -20.34
CA ASP A 139 -4.98 -1.68 -21.66
C ASP A 139 -6.41 -2.23 -21.72
N SER A 140 -6.72 -3.03 -22.75
CA SER A 140 -8.05 -3.63 -22.92
C SER A 140 -8.31 -4.82 -21.98
N MET A 141 -7.30 -5.35 -21.28
CA MET A 141 -7.42 -6.59 -20.49
C MET A 141 -8.42 -6.46 -19.33
N PRO A 142 -8.47 -5.34 -18.56
CA PRO A 142 -9.45 -5.19 -17.50
C PRO A 142 -10.90 -5.16 -17.99
N ILE A 143 -11.12 -4.72 -19.23
CA ILE A 143 -12.46 -4.58 -19.80
C ILE A 143 -12.91 -5.90 -20.44
N ILE A 144 -12.04 -6.52 -21.25
CA ILE A 144 -12.40 -7.71 -22.04
C ILE A 144 -12.32 -9.00 -21.20
N ALA A 145 -11.38 -9.05 -20.26
CA ALA A 145 -11.03 -10.27 -19.54
C ALA A 145 -11.07 -10.11 -18.02
N GLU A 146 -11.55 -8.96 -17.51
CA GLU A 146 -11.59 -8.65 -16.07
C GLU A 146 -10.23 -8.87 -15.38
N THR A 147 -9.13 -8.70 -16.13
CA THR A 147 -7.78 -9.06 -15.70
C THR A 147 -6.86 -7.87 -15.81
N ARG A 148 -6.09 -7.60 -14.76
CA ARG A 148 -5.04 -6.58 -14.79
C ARG A 148 -3.67 -7.22 -14.94
N VAL A 149 -2.88 -6.71 -15.88
CA VAL A 149 -1.50 -7.15 -16.08
C VAL A 149 -0.58 -6.30 -15.23
N MET A 150 0.12 -6.93 -14.28
CA MET A 150 1.09 -6.26 -13.42
C MET A 150 2.51 -6.46 -13.98
N PRO A 151 3.23 -5.39 -14.37
CA PRO A 151 4.51 -5.52 -15.06
C PRO A 151 5.66 -5.96 -14.13
N GLU A 152 5.54 -5.72 -12.82
CA GLU A 152 6.55 -6.10 -11.84
C GLU A 152 5.93 -6.78 -10.62
N HIS A 153 6.60 -7.83 -10.15
CA HIS A 153 6.21 -8.57 -8.95
C HIS A 153 6.25 -7.68 -7.69
N LEU A 154 5.30 -7.90 -6.78
CA LEU A 154 5.12 -7.10 -5.56
C LEU A 154 6.39 -7.02 -4.70
N LYS A 155 7.02 -8.16 -4.40
CA LYS A 155 8.27 -8.22 -3.60
C LYS A 155 9.42 -7.46 -4.26
N LYS A 156 9.51 -7.50 -5.60
CA LYS A 156 10.56 -6.81 -6.35
C LYS A 156 10.35 -5.30 -6.32
N THR A 157 9.09 -4.87 -6.44
CA THR A 157 8.70 -3.47 -6.30
C THR A 157 8.99 -2.98 -4.87
N TYR A 158 8.64 -3.77 -3.85
CA TYR A 158 8.94 -3.48 -2.44
C TYR A 158 10.45 -3.26 -2.20
N ASP A 159 11.29 -4.18 -2.63
CA ASP A 159 12.74 -4.10 -2.42
C ASP A 159 13.39 -2.90 -3.16
N LYS A 160 12.78 -2.41 -4.24
CA LYS A 160 13.21 -1.17 -4.91
C LYS A 160 12.84 0.07 -4.10
N ILE A 161 11.59 0.17 -3.69
CA ILE A 161 11.05 1.36 -3.01
C ILE A 161 11.64 1.50 -1.60
N LEU A 162 11.79 0.39 -0.87
CA LEU A 162 12.26 0.38 0.53
C LEU A 162 13.58 1.14 0.73
N LYS A 163 14.48 1.09 -0.26
CA LYS A 163 15.81 1.73 -0.20
C LYS A 163 15.74 3.24 0.01
N TYR A 164 14.65 3.87 -0.43
CA TYR A 164 14.46 5.32 -0.41
C TYR A 164 13.65 5.81 0.80
N PHE A 165 13.15 4.90 1.64
CA PHE A 165 12.48 5.23 2.90
C PHE A 165 13.41 5.14 4.13
N ILE A 166 14.66 4.74 3.91
CA ILE A 166 15.69 4.51 4.95
C ILE A 166 16.70 5.66 5.01
N GLU A 167 16.61 6.64 4.09
CA GLU A 167 17.42 7.87 4.10
C GLU A 167 16.81 8.97 4.98
#